data_AF-A0A7C1BPU6-F1
#
_entry.id   AF-A0A7C1BPU6-F1
#
_cell.length_a   1.000
_cell.length_b   1.000
_cell.length_c   1.000
_cell.angle_alpha   90.00
_cell.angle_beta   90.00
_cell.angle_gamma   90.00
#
_symmetry.space_group_name_H-M   'P 1'
#
loop_
_entity.id
_entity.type
_entity.pdbx_description
1 polymer ?
#
loop_
_entity_poly.entity_id
_entity_poly.type
_entity_poly.pdbx_seq_one_letter_code
_entity_poly.pdbx_strand_id
1 'polypeptide(L)'
;MDKIDIRPLRPYQALVLTRGYERVIVISDLHLGWEISLNREGFHFPTQMKRLLKKTLTLIKIAKPDSLIILGDLKHTVSGVEIE
;
A
#
# COMPACT_ATOMS: atom_id res chain seq x y z
N MET A 1 -27.89 3.15 -9.85
CA MET A 1 -26.43 3.26 -9.61
C MET A 1 -26.03 2.04 -8.80
N ASP A 2 -25.06 1.26 -9.28
CA ASP A 2 -24.64 0.06 -8.55
C ASP A 2 -24.11 0.45 -7.17
N LYS A 3 -24.62 -0.23 -6.13
CA LYS A 3 -24.21 0.02 -4.76
C LYS A 3 -22.76 -0.43 -4.58
N ILE A 4 -21.94 0.44 -4.01
CA ILE A 4 -20.57 0.10 -3.62
C ILE A 4 -20.63 -0.56 -2.24
N ASP A 5 -20.10 -1.77 -2.14
CA ASP A 5 -19.86 -2.45 -0.86
C ASP A 5 -18.37 -2.34 -0.52
N ILE A 6 -18.09 -1.89 0.72
CA ILE A 6 -16.73 -1.63 1.22
C ILE A 6 -16.52 -2.48 2.47
N ARG A 7 -15.48 -3.32 2.46
CA ARG A 7 -15.18 -4.21 3.60
C ARG A 7 -13.69 -4.24 3.91
N PRO A 8 -13.31 -4.38 5.20
CA PRO A 8 -11.92 -4.66 5.56
C PRO A 8 -11.53 -6.08 5.12
N LEU A 9 -10.35 -6.23 4.51
CA LEU A 9 -9.76 -7.52 4.17
C LEU A 9 -9.02 -8.11 5.37
N ARG A 10 -9.75 -8.57 6.38
CA ARG A 10 -9.12 -9.08 7.62
C ARG A 10 -8.32 -10.37 7.35
N PRO A 11 -7.16 -10.57 8.03
CA PRO A 11 -6.52 -9.71 9.03
C PRO A 11 -5.56 -8.66 8.43
N TYR A 12 -5.65 -8.38 7.14
CA TYR A 12 -4.73 -7.52 6.42
C TYR A 12 -5.11 -6.03 6.49
N GLN A 13 -4.10 -5.18 6.34
CA GLN A 13 -4.25 -3.71 6.25
C GLN A 13 -4.67 -3.32 4.83
N ALA A 14 -5.89 -3.70 4.46
CA ALA A 14 -6.44 -3.41 3.14
C ALA A 14 -7.97 -3.36 3.18
N LEU A 15 -8.56 -2.63 2.24
CA LEU A 15 -10.00 -2.65 1.97
C LEU A 15 -10.27 -3.39 0.66
N VAL A 16 -11.42 -4.03 0.58
CA VAL A 16 -12.00 -4.52 -0.67
C VAL A 16 -13.25 -3.70 -0.98
N LEU A 17 -13.29 -3.12 -2.17
CA LEU A 17 -14.46 -2.45 -2.72
C LEU A 17 -15.03 -3.36 -3.80
N THR A 18 -16.35 -3.52 -3.81
CA THR A 18 -17.05 -4.26 -4.86
C THR A 18 -18.18 -3.43 -5.45
N ARG A 19 -18.26 -3.41 -6.79
CA ARG A 19 -19.33 -2.75 -7.56
C ARG A 19 -19.69 -3.63 -8.73
N GLY A 20 -20.85 -4.28 -8.67
CA GLY A 20 -21.22 -5.31 -9.65
C GLY A 20 -20.19 -6.45 -9.63
N TYR A 21 -19.53 -6.69 -10.76
CA TYR A 21 -18.47 -7.69 -10.89
C TYR A 21 -17.07 -7.14 -10.61
N GLU A 22 -16.91 -5.81 -10.54
CA GLU A 22 -15.60 -5.20 -10.30
C GLU A 22 -15.22 -5.31 -8.82
N ARG A 23 -13.99 -5.73 -8.58
CA ARG A 23 -13.36 -5.81 -7.28
C ARG A 23 -12.07 -5.00 -7.26
N VAL A 24 -11.95 -4.11 -6.29
CA VAL A 24 -10.77 -3.28 -6.10
C VAL A 24 -10.21 -3.54 -4.71
N ILE A 25 -8.89 -3.69 -4.60
CA ILE A 25 -8.21 -3.60 -3.30
C ILE A 25 -7.67 -2.19 -3.12
N VAL A 26 -7.83 -1.65 -1.92
CA VAL A 26 -7.20 -0.38 -1.51
C VAL A 26 -6.21 -0.65 -0.39
N ILE A 27 -4.99 -0.15 -0.54
CA ILE A 27 -3.95 -0.03 0.49
C ILE A 27 -3.53 1.44 0.62
N SER A 28 -2.84 1.81 1.70
CA SER A 28 -2.56 3.22 2.03
C SER A 28 -1.19 3.36 2.70
N ASP A 29 -0.61 4.56 2.65
CA ASP A 29 0.51 5.00 3.51
C ASP A 29 1.71 4.04 3.53
N LEU A 30 2.22 3.73 2.34
CA LEU A 30 3.32 2.77 2.19
C LEU A 30 4.66 3.33 2.66
N HIS A 31 4.85 4.66 2.57
CA HIS A 31 6.06 5.40 2.92
C HIS A 31 7.35 4.70 2.47
N LEU A 32 7.40 4.24 1.22
CA LEU A 32 8.57 3.55 0.69
C LEU A 32 9.83 4.42 0.84
N GLY A 33 10.87 3.86 1.47
CA GLY A 33 12.17 4.51 1.58
C GLY A 33 12.38 5.34 2.85
N TRP A 34 11.47 5.33 3.83
CA TRP A 34 11.71 5.95 5.15
C TRP A 34 13.00 5.45 5.81
N GLU A 35 13.38 4.20 5.53
CA GLU A 35 14.63 3.63 6.04
C GLU A 35 15.87 4.39 5.55
N ILE A 36 15.81 5.05 4.39
CA ILE A 36 16.94 5.78 3.81
C ILE A 36 17.25 7.04 4.63
N SER A 37 16.22 7.77 5.05
CA SER A 37 16.38 8.99 5.85
C SER A 37 17.05 8.68 7.19
N LEU A 38 16.60 7.63 7.88
CA LEU A 38 17.19 7.24 9.17
C LEU A 38 18.59 6.63 9.03
N ASN A 39 18.86 5.90 7.95
CA ASN A 39 20.22 5.45 7.64
C ASN A 39 21.20 6.63 7.48
N ARG A 40 20.75 7.77 6.93
CA ARG A 40 21.58 8.98 6.83
C ARG A 40 21.85 9.63 8.19
N GLU A 41 20.93 9.48 9.15
CA GLU A 41 21.08 9.95 10.53
C GLU A 41 21.91 9.01 11.42
N GLY A 42 22.44 7.91 10.86
CA GLY A 42 23.30 6.96 11.57
C GLY A 42 22.56 5.73 12.12
N PHE A 43 21.24 5.62 11.91
CA PHE A 43 20.47 4.44 12.29
C PHE A 43 20.46 3.39 11.17
N HIS A 44 21.10 2.24 11.40
CA HIS A 44 21.17 1.19 10.39
C HIS A 44 19.88 0.35 10.30
N PHE A 45 19.04 0.65 9.31
CA PHE A 45 17.82 -0.11 9.02
C PHE A 45 17.90 -0.88 7.70
N PRO A 46 17.56 -2.18 7.68
CA PRO A 46 17.48 -2.94 6.43
C PRO A 46 16.28 -2.47 5.59
N THR A 47 16.38 -2.62 4.27
CA THR A 47 15.27 -2.24 3.38
C THR A 47 13.98 -3.03 3.66
N GLN A 48 12.85 -2.33 3.68
CA GLN A 48 11.53 -2.91 3.91
C GLN A 48 10.76 -3.19 2.61
N MET A 49 11.30 -2.76 1.47
CA MET A 49 10.61 -2.82 0.17
C MET A 49 10.22 -4.25 -0.23
N LYS A 50 11.14 -5.22 -0.09
CA LYS A 50 10.87 -6.63 -0.42
C LYS A 50 9.72 -7.21 0.40
N ARG A 51 9.66 -6.84 1.69
CA ARG A 51 8.61 -7.29 2.61
C ARG A 51 7.26 -6.71 2.21
N LEU A 52 7.22 -5.42 1.87
CA LEU A 52 6.00 -4.75 1.45
C LEU A 52 5.48 -5.27 0.09
N LEU A 53 6.38 -5.48 -0.87
CA LEU A 53 6.03 -6.09 -2.15
C LEU A 53 5.42 -7.48 -1.95
N LYS A 54 6.05 -8.32 -1.11
CA LYS A 54 5.53 -9.66 -0.80
C LYS A 54 4.15 -9.60 -0.16
N LYS A 55 3.92 -8.68 0.79
CA LYS A 55 2.60 -8.47 1.41
C LYS A 55 1.56 -8.08 0.35
N THR A 56 1.86 -7.10 -0.49
CA THR A 56 0.95 -6.62 -1.55
C THR A 56 0.60 -7.72 -2.54
N LEU A 57 1.59 -8.50 -2.99
CA LEU A 57 1.37 -9.64 -3.88
C LEU A 57 0.50 -10.73 -3.22
N THR A 58 0.67 -10.97 -1.91
CA THR A 58 -0.20 -11.88 -1.17
C THR A 58 -1.65 -11.39 -1.15
N LEU A 59 -1.88 -10.08 -0.96
CA LEU A 59 -3.24 -9.50 -1.01
C LEU A 59 -3.89 -9.70 -2.38
N ILE A 60 -3.14 -9.41 -3.46
CA ILE A 60 -3.61 -9.60 -4.83
C ILE A 60 -3.95 -11.08 -5.08
N LYS A 61 -3.12 -12.02 -4.63
CA LYS A 61 -3.38 -13.46 -4.80
C LYS A 61 -4.63 -13.93 -4.05
N ILE A 62 -4.87 -13.42 -2.85
CA ILE A 62 -6.01 -13.83 -2.01
C ILE A 62 -7.31 -13.21 -2.51
N ALA A 63 -7.33 -11.89 -2.72
CA ALA A 63 -8.54 -11.19 -3.05
C ALA A 63 -8.81 -11.08 -4.55
N LYS A 64 -7.85 -11.41 -5.43
CA LYS A 64 -8.00 -11.44 -6.90
C LYS A 64 -8.76 -10.22 -7.44
N PRO A 65 -8.30 -8.99 -7.18
CA PRO A 65 -8.98 -7.80 -7.65
C PRO A 65 -8.72 -7.56 -9.14
N ASP A 66 -9.60 -6.80 -9.77
CA ASP A 66 -9.42 -6.25 -11.11
C ASP A 66 -8.49 -5.03 -11.09
N SER A 67 -8.39 -4.34 -9.94
CA SER A 67 -7.54 -3.17 -9.77
C SER A 67 -7.01 -3.02 -8.34
N LEU A 68 -5.83 -2.41 -8.22
CA LEU A 68 -5.22 -2.01 -6.95
C LEU A 68 -5.18 -0.48 -6.90
N ILE A 69 -5.70 0.10 -5.83
CA ILE A 69 -5.56 1.51 -5.50
C ILE A 69 -4.58 1.62 -4.32
N ILE A 70 -3.61 2.52 -4.46
CA ILE A 70 -2.76 2.97 -3.35
C ILE A 70 -3.21 4.39 -3.01
N LEU A 71 -3.83 4.54 -1.85
CA LEU A 71 -4.39 5.80 -1.38
C LEU A 71 -3.34 6.53 -0.55
N GLY A 72 -2.75 7.61 -1.08
CA GLY A 72 -1.76 8.40 -0.34
C GLY A 72 -0.37 7.77 -0.22
N ASP A 73 0.59 8.62 0.13
CA ASP A 73 1.96 8.38 0.61
C ASP A 73 2.60 7.07 0.18
N LEU A 74 2.77 6.92 -1.13
CA LEU A 74 3.47 5.78 -1.72
C LEU A 74 4.96 5.77 -1.30
N LYS A 75 5.61 6.93 -1.33
CA LYS A 75 7.04 7.09 -1.03
C LYS A 75 7.22 8.09 0.09
N HIS A 76 8.23 7.86 0.91
CA HIS A 76 8.63 8.78 1.97
C HIS A 76 9.21 10.08 1.42
N THR A 77 9.92 10.01 0.29
CA THR A 77 10.38 11.19 -0.44
C THR A 77 10.07 11.05 -1.92
N VAL A 78 9.51 12.12 -2.50
CA VAL A 78 9.41 12.28 -3.95
C VAL A 78 10.45 13.32 -4.31
N SER A 79 11.48 12.93 -5.07
CA SER A 79 12.51 13.85 -5.56
C SER A 79 11.84 15.04 -6.25
N GLY A 80 11.88 16.21 -5.63
CA GLY A 80 11.22 17.43 -6.08
C GLY A 80 10.39 18.14 -5.00
N VAL A 81 10.01 17.46 -3.92
CA VAL A 81 9.34 18.06 -2.77
C VAL A 81 9.96 17.46 -1.50
N GLU A 82 10.96 18.15 -0.95
CA GLU A 82 11.34 17.99 0.46
C GLU A 82 10.31 18.77 1.28
N ILE A 83 9.35 18.07 1.85
CA ILE A 83 8.57 18.57 2.98
C ILE A 83 8.55 17.43 3.99
N GLU A 84 9.52 17.44 4.89
CA GLU A 84 9.35 17.61 6.34
C GLU A 84 10.71 17.82 7.01
#